data_AF-A0AA50E0M5-F1
#
_entry.id   AF-A0AA50E0M5-F1
#
_cell.length_a   1.000
_cell.length_b   1.000
_cell.length_c   1.000
_cell.angle_alpha   90.00
_cell.angle_beta   90.00
_cell.angle_gamma   90.00
#
_symmetry.space_group_name_H-M   'P 1'
#
loop_
_entity.id
_entity.type
_entity.pdbx_description
1 polymer ?
#
loop_
_entity_poly.entity_id
_entity_poly.type
_entity_poly.pdbx_seq_one_letter_code
_entity_poly.pdbx_strand_id
1 'polypeptide(L)' 'MDIGDGSAQATHLSESFAQTKAFNWLQNNAAKYSFELSFPPDNPQGIAYEPWHWRYVGDRQSLELFYKARNLPQKNENNP' A
#
# COMPACT_ATOMS: atom_id res chain seq x y z
N MET A 1 -1.48 -0.69 3.70
CA MET A 1 -0.41 -0.35 4.65
C MET A 1 -0.68 1.04 5.15
N ASP A 2 -0.63 1.24 6.46
CA ASP A 2 -0.88 2.55 7.05
C ASP A 2 0.44 3.29 7.26
N ILE A 3 0.51 4.52 6.75
CA ILE A 3 1.70 5.37 6.77
C ILE A 3 1.36 6.66 7.53
N GLY A 4 2.29 7.11 8.38
CA GLY A 4 2.19 8.35 9.13
C GLY A 4 3.42 9.25 8.96
N ASP A 5 3.35 10.49 9.47
CA ASP A 5 4.46 11.44 9.48
C ASP A 5 5.18 11.40 10.84
N GLY A 6 6.45 11.03 10.87
CA GLY A 6 7.23 10.95 12.11
C GLY A 6 7.39 12.29 12.84
N SER A 7 7.29 13.41 12.11
CA SER A 7 7.34 14.77 12.65
C SER A 7 5.99 15.31 13.08
N ALA A 8 4.90 14.62 12.73
CA ALA A 8 3.52 15.02 13.03
C ALA A 8 2.68 13.81 13.48
N GLN A 9 3.11 13.15 14.56
CA GLN A 9 2.47 11.91 15.06
C GLN A 9 1.00 12.08 15.42
N ALA A 10 0.59 13.28 15.86
CA ALA A 10 -0.79 13.61 16.16
C ALA A 10 -1.74 13.48 14.96
N THR A 11 -1.21 13.45 13.73
CA THR A 11 -2.03 13.30 12.52
C THR A 11 -2.20 11.86 12.08
N HIS A 12 -1.51 10.89 12.71
CA HIS A 12 -1.57 9.48 12.30
C HIS A 12 -2.99 8.95 12.35
N LEU A 13 -3.37 8.13 11.36
CA LEU A 13 -4.70 7.53 11.26
C LEU A 13 -5.86 8.55 11.31
N SER A 14 -5.62 9.78 10.85
CA SER A 14 -6.63 10.83 10.78
C SER A 14 -6.56 11.55 9.44
N GLU A 15 -7.65 12.20 9.05
CA GLU A 15 -7.70 12.98 7.80
C GLU A 15 -6.67 14.12 7.76
N SER A 16 -6.27 14.63 8.93
CA SER A 16 -5.24 15.68 9.04
C SER A 16 -3.87 15.22 8.53
N PHE A 17 -3.63 13.91 8.39
CA PHE A 17 -2.42 13.39 7.72
C PHE A 17 -2.28 13.94 6.29
N ALA A 18 -3.39 14.21 5.59
CA ALA A 18 -3.39 14.78 4.24
C ALA A 18 -2.67 16.15 4.15
N GLN A 19 -2.47 16.84 5.26
CA GLN A 19 -1.84 18.16 5.33
C GLN A 19 -0.33 18.07 5.62
N THR A 20 0.19 16.87 5.85
CA THR A 20 1.58 16.66 6.27
C THR A 20 2.56 16.66 5.10
N LYS A 21 3.85 16.82 5.41
CA LYS A 21 4.92 16.70 4.41
C LYS A 21 5.05 15.27 3.90
N ALA A 22 4.86 14.28 4.77
CA ALA A 22 4.88 12.87 4.37
C ALA A 22 3.78 12.54 3.35
N PHE A 23 2.54 12.98 3.57
CA PHE A 23 1.46 12.77 2.61
C PHE A 23 1.74 13.46 1.27
N ASN A 24 2.21 14.70 1.29
CA ASN A 24 2.62 15.40 0.06
C ASN A 24 3.74 14.66 -0.68
N TRP A 25 4.68 14.03 0.03
CA TRP A 25 5.70 13.21 -0.59
C TRP A 25 5.10 11.96 -1.25
N LEU A 26 4.16 11.27 -0.57
CA LEU A 26 3.49 10.08 -1.10
C LEU A 26 2.71 10.38 -2.39
N GLN A 27 1.92 11.46 -2.41
CA GLN A 27 1.17 11.89 -3.60
C GLN A 27 2.08 12.06 -4.84
N ASN A 28 3.33 12.48 -4.65
CA ASN A 28 4.29 12.73 -5.73
C ASN A 28 5.18 11.52 -6.08
N ASN A 29 5.28 10.52 -5.21
CA ASN A 29 6.30 9.47 -5.33
C ASN A 29 5.77 8.04 -5.19
N ALA A 30 4.64 7.81 -4.54
CA ALA A 30 4.13 6.47 -4.25
C ALA A 30 4.00 5.59 -5.50
N ALA A 31 3.51 6.15 -6.60
CA ALA A 31 3.37 5.43 -7.87
C ALA A 31 4.72 4.92 -8.42
N LYS A 32 5.83 5.62 -8.16
CA LYS A 32 7.19 5.19 -8.57
C LYS A 32 7.65 3.93 -7.84
N TYR A 33 7.04 3.64 -6.69
CA TYR A 33 7.31 2.48 -5.86
C TYR A 33 6.13 1.49 -5.88
N SER A 34 5.24 1.60 -6.87
CA SER A 34 4.05 0.74 -7.02
C SER A 34 3.09 0.78 -5.83
N PHE A 35 2.92 1.97 -5.24
CA PHE A 35 1.88 2.25 -4.26
C PHE A 35 0.85 3.23 -4.79
N GLU A 36 -0.39 3.06 -4.36
CA GLU A 36 -1.49 4.01 -4.57
C GLU A 36 -2.34 4.15 -3.31
N LEU A 37 -3.07 5.26 -3.21
CA LEU A 37 -3.98 5.49 -2.10
C LEU A 37 -5.15 4.50 -2.18
N SER A 38 -5.40 3.74 -1.13
CA SER A 38 -6.45 2.71 -1.15
C SER A 38 -7.85 3.29 -1.25
N PHE A 39 -8.09 4.33 -0.44
CA PHE A 39 -9.41 4.92 -0.23
C PHE A 39 -9.35 6.44 -0.44
N PRO A 40 -9.29 6.91 -1.71
CA PRO A 40 -9.45 8.33 -2.01
C PRO A 40 -10.88 8.81 -1.66
N PRO A 41 -11.09 10.14 -1.63
CA PRO A 41 -12.44 10.70 -1.56
C PRO A 41 -13.32 10.10 -2.67
N ASP A 42 -14.58 9.81 -2.33
CA ASP A 42 -15.57 9.26 -3.26
C ASP A 42 -15.15 7.96 -3.98
N ASN A 43 -14.33 7.13 -3.33
CA ASN A 43 -13.94 5.84 -3.89
C ASN A 43 -15.17 4.92 -4.06
N PRO A 44 -15.20 4.08 -5.12
CA PRO A 44 -16.35 3.23 -5.44
C PRO A 44 -16.61 2.11 -4.43
N GLN A 45 -15.70 1.88 -3.48
CA GLN A 45 -15.85 0.86 -2.45
C GLN A 45 -16.73 1.34 -1.28
N GLY A 46 -17.06 2.64 -1.24
CA GLY A 46 -17.89 3.24 -0.19
C GLY A 46 -17.19 3.34 1.17
N ILE A 47 -15.86 3.19 1.20
CA ILE A 47 -15.05 3.36 2.41
C ILE A 47 -14.76 4.85 2.62
N ALA A 48 -14.70 5.28 3.88
CA ALA A 48 -14.34 6.65 4.22
C ALA A 48 -12.95 7.03 3.66
N TYR A 49 -12.69 8.33 3.52
CA TYR A 49 -11.39 8.80 3.08
C TYR A 49 -10.31 8.49 4.13
N GLU A 50 -9.29 7.72 3.73
CA GLU A 50 -8.19 7.31 4.60
C GLU A 50 -6.84 7.73 4.00
N PRO A 51 -6.39 8.98 4.18
CA PRO A 51 -5.13 9.46 3.59
C PRO A 51 -3.89 8.68 4.04
N TRP A 52 -3.97 7.98 5.18
CA TRP A 52 -2.90 7.15 5.72
C TRP A 52 -2.80 5.78 5.05
N HIS A 53 -3.83 5.31 4.34
CA HIS A 53 -3.87 3.93 3.85
C HIS A 53 -3.42 3.82 2.38
N TRP A 54 -2.26 3.21 2.17
CA TRP A 54 -1.67 2.99 0.85
C TRP A 54 -1.52 1.50 0.55
N ARG A 55 -1.95 1.08 -0.64
CA ARG A 55 -1.79 -0.31 -1.10
C ARG A 55 -0.69 -0.43 -2.13
N TYR A 56 0.02 -1.55 -2.06
CA TYR A 56 0.93 -1.97 -3.10
C TYR A 56 0.13 -2.58 -4.25
N VAL A 57 0.35 -2.10 -5.48
CA VAL A 57 -0.35 -2.59 -6.68
C VAL A 57 0.48 -3.56 -7.53
N GLY A 58 1.75 -3.76 -7.17
CA GLY A 58 2.67 -4.54 -8.00
C GLY A 58 3.36 -3.71 -9.06
N ASP A 59 4.63 -4.03 -9.33
CA ASP A 59 5.20 -3.84 -10.65
C ASP A 59 5.16 -5.17 -11.43
N ARG A 60 5.50 -5.11 -12.71
CA ARG A 60 5.55 -6.31 -13.57
C ARG A 60 6.44 -7.41 -12.98
N GLN A 61 7.57 -7.04 -12.40
CA GLN A 61 8.52 -7.99 -11.82
C GLN A 61 7.94 -8.69 -10.59
N SER A 62 7.19 -7.95 -9.78
CA SER A 62 6.54 -8.44 -8.56
C SER A 62 5.38 -9.34 -8.92
N LEU A 63 4.56 -8.95 -9.91
CA LEU A 63 3.55 -9.84 -10.50
C LEU A 63 4.20 -11.14 -10.99
N GLU A 64 5.26 -11.07 -11.81
CA GLU A 64 5.97 -12.26 -12.31
C GLU A 64 6.53 -13.13 -11.18
N LEU A 65 7.11 -12.52 -10.13
CA LEU A 65 7.63 -13.23 -8.96
C LEU A 65 6.52 -13.95 -8.20
N PHE A 66 5.41 -13.25 -7.90
CA PHE A 66 4.27 -13.82 -7.18
C PHE A 66 3.58 -14.92 -8.00
N TYR A 67 3.47 -14.76 -9.32
CA TYR A 67 2.96 -15.81 -10.22
C TYR A 67 3.85 -17.04 -10.20
N LYS A 68 5.18 -16.89 -10.30
CA LYS A 68 6.11 -18.01 -10.21
C LYS A 68 6.01 -18.73 -8.86
N ALA A 69 6.02 -17.98 -7.75
CA ALA A 69 5.94 -18.54 -6.41
C ALA A 69 4.65 -19.34 -6.16
N ARG A 70 3.49 -18.83 -6.61
CA ARG A 70 2.21 -19.54 -6.52
C ARG A 70 2.17 -20.85 -7.32
N ASN A 71 2.92 -20.91 -8.41
CA ASN A 71 2.96 -22.07 -9.31
C ASN A 71 4.13 -23.03 -9.02
N LEU A 72 4.92 -22.77 -7.97
CA LEU A 72 5.93 -23.73 -7.53
C LEU A 72 5.22 -24.99 -7.02
N PRO A 73 5.61 -26.18 -7.50
CA PRO A 73 5.07 -27.42 -6.95
C PRO A 73 5.38 -27.47 -5.46
N GLN A 74 4.35 -27.67 -4.65
CA GLN A 74 4.53 -27.90 -3.22
C GLN A 74 5.45 -29.12 -3.06
N LYS A 75 6.61 -28.91 -2.43
CA LYS A 75 7.40 -30.04 -1.96
C LYS A 75 6.56 -30.72 -0.89
N ASN A 76 5.99 -31.87 -1.22
CA ASN A 76 5.43 -32.76 -0.22
C ASN A 76 6.61 -33.31 0.59
N GLU A 77 6.93 -32.64 1.70
CA GLU A 77 7.81 -33.19 2.74
C GLU A 77 7.05 -34.28 3.49
N ASN A 78 6.80 -35.40 2.82
CA ASN A 78 6.36 -36.66 3.42
C ASN A 78 6.60 -37.78 2.41
N ASN A 79 7.82 -38.34 2.41
CA ASN A 79 8.04 -39.76 2.15
C ASN A 79 9.37 -40.17 2.81
N PRO A 80 9.46 -41.39 3.37
CA PRO A 80 10.23 -41.76 4.57
C PRO A 80 11.76 -41.71 4.41
#